data_AF-A0A0P7K304-F1
#
_entry.id   AF-A0A0P7K304-F1
#
_cell.length_a   1.000
_cell.length_b   1.000
_cell.length_c   1.000
_cell.angle_alpha   90.00
_cell.angle_beta   90.00
_cell.angle_gamma   90.00
#
_symmetry.space_group_name_H-M   'P 1'
#
loop_
_entity.id
_entity.type
_entity.pdbx_description
1 polymer ?
#
loop_
_entity_poly.entity_id
_entity_poly.type
_entity_poly.pdbx_seq_one_letter_code
_entity_poly.pdbx_strand_id
1 'polypeptide(L)'
;MINKSKRNNVCFLIISIVLVIFIPFGYERKENLNVYSGKENLKEIYGFPFDWLHLYQNGGFSFLWIGFIVNIIFFYYGLKILTRIYKKVVSYLRYSSKY
;
A
#
# COMPACT_ATOMS: atom_id res chain seq x y z
N MET A 1 -18.62 16.69 -18.50
CA MET A 1 -18.19 17.19 -17.17
C MET A 1 -17.94 16.01 -16.24
N ILE A 2 -16.68 15.70 -15.90
CA ILE A 2 -16.38 14.66 -14.90
C ILE A 2 -16.80 15.18 -13.52
N ASN A 3 -17.72 14.48 -12.87
CA ASN A 3 -18.21 14.83 -11.55
C ASN A 3 -17.05 14.83 -10.54
N LYS A 4 -16.91 15.91 -9.74
CA LYS A 4 -15.77 16.16 -8.84
C LYS A 4 -15.54 15.00 -7.86
N SER A 5 -16.62 14.35 -7.41
CA SER A 5 -16.56 13.15 -6.55
C SER A 5 -15.93 11.94 -7.28
N LYS A 6 -16.32 11.70 -8.54
CA LYS A 6 -15.79 10.60 -9.37
C LYS A 6 -14.29 10.80 -9.64
N ARG A 7 -13.88 12.05 -9.93
CA ARG A 7 -12.46 12.41 -10.12
C ARG A 7 -11.63 12.11 -8.88
N ASN A 8 -12.13 12.45 -7.69
CA ASN A 8 -11.40 12.22 -6.44
C ASN A 8 -11.24 10.73 -6.14
N ASN A 9 -12.29 9.92 -6.35
CA ASN A 9 -12.20 8.47 -6.15
C ASN A 9 -11.19 7.81 -7.10
N VAL A 10 -11.13 8.24 -8.35
CA VAL A 10 -10.13 7.76 -9.32
C VAL A 10 -8.72 8.17 -8.89
N CYS A 11 -8.54 9.42 -8.43
CA CYS A 11 -7.26 9.88 -7.91
C CYS A 11 -6.80 9.03 -6.72
N PHE A 12 -7.68 8.74 -5.75
CA PHE A 12 -7.35 7.85 -4.63
C PHE A 12 -6.94 6.45 -5.10
N LEU A 13 -7.64 5.89 -6.10
CA LEU A 13 -7.31 4.58 -6.64
C LEU A 13 -5.93 4.56 -7.32
N ILE A 14 -5.60 5.59 -8.11
CA ILE A 14 -4.27 5.72 -8.73
C ILE A 14 -3.19 5.83 -7.65
N ILE A 15 -3.39 6.68 -6.65
CA ILE A 15 -2.44 6.83 -5.54
C ILE A 15 -2.26 5.50 -4.80
N SER A 16 -3.33 4.74 -4.57
CA SER A 16 -3.24 3.42 -3.97
C SER A 16 -2.38 2.46 -4.79
N ILE A 17 -2.57 2.39 -6.11
CA ILE A 17 -1.76 1.52 -6.98
C ILE A 17 -0.29 1.92 -6.91
N VAL A 18 0.01 3.22 -6.97
CA VAL A 18 1.37 3.75 -6.84
C VAL A 18 1.95 3.34 -5.49
N LEU A 19 1.22 3.51 -4.38
CA LEU A 19 1.70 3.10 -3.06
C LEU A 19 1.99 1.60 -2.98
N VAL A 20 1.13 0.74 -3.52
CA VAL A 20 1.35 -0.72 -3.52
C VAL A 20 2.63 -1.09 -4.24
N ILE A 21 2.95 -0.40 -5.33
CA ILE A 21 4.16 -0.63 -6.12
C ILE A 21 5.38 -0.06 -5.39
N PHE A 22 5.34 1.17 -4.88
CA PHE A 22 6.52 1.88 -4.37
C PHE A 22 6.89 1.54 -2.91
N ILE A 23 5.92 1.24 -2.04
CA ILE A 23 6.19 0.88 -0.63
C ILE A 23 7.19 -0.27 -0.48
N PRO A 24 7.06 -1.39 -1.20
CA PRO A 24 8.01 -2.49 -1.11
C PRO A 24 9.46 -2.10 -1.50
N PHE A 25 9.66 -1.07 -2.33
CA PHE A 25 10.99 -0.58 -2.69
C PHE A 25 11.54 0.47 -1.72
N GLY A 26 10.66 1.17 -0.99
CA GLY A 26 11.05 2.21 -0.03
C GLY A 26 11.40 1.68 1.36
N TYR A 27 10.82 0.54 1.76
CA TYR A 27 11.24 -0.16 2.98
C TYR A 27 12.41 -1.07 2.65
N GLU A 28 13.60 -0.69 3.12
CA GLU A 28 14.83 -1.46 3.01
C GLU A 28 14.58 -2.95 3.16
N ARG A 29 15.03 -3.68 2.13
CA ARG A 29 15.32 -5.11 2.06
C ARG A 29 15.12 -5.80 3.40
N LYS A 30 13.97 -6.44 3.60
CA LYS A 30 13.82 -7.41 4.68
C LYS A 30 14.79 -8.54 4.39
N GLU A 31 15.98 -8.49 5.00
CA GLU A 31 16.90 -9.61 5.03
C GLU A 31 16.17 -10.77 5.72
N ASN A 32 15.70 -11.68 4.88
CA ASN A 32 15.17 -13.02 5.14
C ASN A 32 15.10 -13.44 6.61
N LEU A 33 14.05 -13.01 7.32
CA LEU A 33 13.65 -13.57 8.61
C LEU A 33 12.83 -14.88 8.41
N ASN A 34 13.26 -15.73 7.46
CA ASN A 34 12.78 -17.11 7.34
C ASN A 34 13.73 -18.04 8.09
N VAL A 35 13.84 -17.82 9.41
CA VAL A 35 14.28 -18.85 10.34
C VAL A 35 13.07 -19.75 10.56
N TYR A 36 12.81 -20.69 9.66
CA TYR A 36 12.22 -22.02 9.93
C TYR A 36 12.03 -22.80 8.62
N SER A 37 12.82 -23.87 8.48
CA SER A 37 12.62 -25.03 7.61
C SER A 37 12.52 -24.83 6.10
N GLY A 38 13.66 -24.98 5.41
CA GLY A 38 13.73 -25.92 4.28
C GLY A 38 13.21 -25.47 2.91
N LYS A 39 13.32 -24.18 2.54
CA LYS A 39 13.20 -23.76 1.14
C LYS A 39 14.29 -22.78 0.75
N GLU A 40 15.34 -23.37 0.21
CA GLU A 40 16.35 -22.74 -0.63
C GLU A 40 15.76 -21.79 -1.70
N ASN A 41 16.40 -20.63 -1.88
CA ASN A 41 16.34 -19.76 -3.08
C ASN A 41 15.35 -18.56 -3.14
N LEU A 42 15.04 -17.86 -2.05
CA LEU A 42 14.30 -16.59 -2.12
C LEU A 42 15.23 -15.41 -1.88
N LYS A 43 15.27 -14.45 -2.83
CA LYS A 43 16.10 -13.25 -2.72
C LYS A 43 15.34 -12.17 -1.97
N GLU A 44 14.12 -11.88 -2.40
CA GLU A 44 13.28 -10.78 -1.89
C GLU A 44 11.78 -11.14 -2.05
N ILE A 45 10.99 -10.96 -0.98
CA ILE A 45 9.51 -11.08 -1.00
C ILE A 45 8.95 -9.67 -0.79
N TYR A 46 8.08 -9.24 -1.70
CA TYR A 46 7.44 -7.93 -1.64
C TYR A 46 5.95 -8.10 -1.33
N GLY A 47 5.52 -7.50 -0.22
CA GLY A 47 4.25 -7.90 0.33
C GLY A 47 3.62 -7.05 1.41
N PHE A 48 3.78 -5.74 1.37
CA PHE A 48 3.13 -4.92 2.39
C PHE A 48 1.76 -4.39 1.92
N PRO A 49 0.64 -4.68 2.62
CA PRO A 49 0.47 -5.61 3.76
C PRO A 49 0.33 -7.11 3.43
N PHE A 50 0.06 -7.50 2.17
CA PHE A 50 0.04 -8.89 1.69
C PHE A 50 1.04 -9.13 0.55
N ASP A 51 1.66 -10.32 0.52
CA ASP A 51 2.60 -10.75 -0.53
C ASP A 51 1.95 -10.73 -1.92
N TRP A 52 2.52 -9.93 -2.83
CA TRP A 52 2.03 -9.82 -4.21
C TRP A 52 3.11 -10.12 -5.25
N LEU A 53 4.39 -10.03 -4.89
CA LEU A 53 5.50 -10.31 -5.81
C LEU A 53 6.60 -11.10 -5.09
N HIS A 54 6.95 -12.24 -5.66
CA HIS A 54 8.06 -13.07 -5.22
C HIS A 54 9.15 -13.04 -6.29
N LEU A 55 10.40 -12.77 -5.90
CA LEU A 55 11.55 -12.84 -6.77
C LEU A 55 12.44 -14.04 -6.39
N TYR A 56 12.60 -14.95 -7.34
CA TYR A 56 13.47 -16.11 -7.22
C TYR A 56 14.92 -15.74 -7.55
N GLN A 57 15.88 -16.45 -6.96
CA GLN A 57 17.31 -16.21 -7.22
C GLN A 57 17.73 -16.45 -8.67
N ASN A 58 17.04 -17.33 -9.40
CA ASN A 58 17.29 -17.62 -10.81
C ASN A 58 16.77 -16.53 -11.79
N GLY A 59 16.31 -15.39 -11.27
CA GLY A 59 15.74 -14.30 -12.07
C GLY A 59 14.25 -14.49 -12.43
N GLY A 60 13.62 -15.59 -11.97
CA GLY A 60 12.18 -15.78 -12.10
C GLY A 60 11.39 -14.89 -11.13
N PHE A 61 10.13 -14.62 -11.48
CA PHE A 61 9.18 -13.95 -10.58
C PHE A 61 7.86 -14.72 -10.50
N SER A 62 7.20 -14.67 -9.34
CA SER A 62 5.83 -15.14 -9.17
C SER A 62 4.96 -14.00 -8.67
N PHE A 63 3.92 -13.70 -9.44
CA PHE A 63 2.98 -12.62 -9.14
C PHE A 63 1.71 -13.18 -8.52
N LEU A 64 1.41 -12.78 -7.29
CA LEU A 64 0.16 -13.12 -6.62
C LEU A 64 -0.86 -11.98 -6.85
N TRP A 65 -1.72 -12.20 -7.84
CA TRP A 65 -2.82 -11.30 -8.17
C TRP A 65 -3.72 -11.00 -6.96
N ILE A 66 -3.98 -12.01 -6.13
CA ILE A 66 -4.83 -11.84 -4.96
C ILE A 66 -4.21 -10.86 -3.94
N GLY A 67 -2.93 -11.01 -3.62
CA GLY A 67 -2.23 -10.10 -2.71
C GLY A 67 -2.18 -8.68 -3.27
N PHE A 68 -1.96 -8.55 -4.58
CA PHE A 68 -1.96 -7.26 -5.26
C PHE A 68 -3.31 -6.53 -5.12
N ILE A 69 -4.42 -7.22 -5.42
CA ILE A 69 -5.77 -6.65 -5.32
C ILE A 69 -6.10 -6.28 -3.88
N VAL A 70 -5.80 -7.16 -2.92
CA VAL A 70 -6.07 -6.90 -1.49
C VAL A 70 -5.29 -5.67 -1.01
N ASN A 71 -4.04 -5.50 -1.43
CA ASN A 71 -3.26 -4.30 -1.11
C ASN A 71 -3.89 -3.04 -1.70
N ILE A 72 -4.31 -3.05 -2.97
CA ILE A 72 -4.97 -1.89 -3.59
C ILE A 72 -6.21 -1.48 -2.79
N ILE A 73 -7.04 -2.46 -2.42
CA ILE A 73 -8.25 -2.24 -1.61
C ILE A 73 -7.86 -1.64 -0.25
N PHE A 74 -6.88 -2.23 0.42
CA PHE A 74 -6.40 -1.76 1.72
C PHE A 74 -5.95 -0.30 1.67
N PHE A 75 -5.06 0.06 0.74
CA PHE A 75 -4.59 1.44 0.60
C PHE A 75 -5.70 2.42 0.20
N TYR A 76 -6.60 2.00 -0.69
CA TYR A 76 -7.72 2.85 -1.11
C TYR A 76 -8.63 3.23 0.06
N TYR A 77 -9.01 2.26 0.89
CA TYR A 77 -9.82 2.55 2.07
C TYR A 77 -9.01 3.25 3.17
N GLY A 78 -7.74 2.88 3.36
CA GLY A 78 -6.83 3.55 4.29
C GLY A 78 -6.70 5.05 4.00
N LEU A 79 -6.43 5.44 2.76
CA LEU A 79 -6.37 6.85 2.34
C LEU A 79 -7.70 7.58 2.52
N LYS A 80 -8.83 6.91 2.24
CA LYS A 80 -10.16 7.49 2.48
C LYS A 80 -10.40 7.77 3.95
N ILE A 81 -10.05 6.83 4.83
CA ILE A 81 -10.19 6.99 6.28
C ILE A 81 -9.24 8.08 6.77
N LEU A 82 -7.98 8.08 6.35
CA LEU A 82 -6.98 9.08 6.70
C LEU A 82 -7.44 10.49 6.30
N THR A 83 -7.98 10.66 5.10
CA THR A 83 -8.53 11.94 4.64
C THR A 83 -9.70 12.41 5.51
N ARG A 84 -10.56 11.50 5.98
CA ARG A 84 -11.66 11.83 6.89
C ARG A 84 -11.15 12.25 8.26
N ILE A 85 -10.16 11.53 8.80
CA ILE A 85 -9.52 11.87 10.08
C ILE A 85 -8.83 13.23 9.97
N TYR A 86 -8.03 13.45 8.93
CA TYR A 86 -7.36 14.71 8.66
C TYR A 86 -8.34 15.90 8.65
N LYS A 87 -9.47 15.77 7.94
CA LYS A 87 -10.51 16.81 7.95
C LYS A 87 -11.09 17.08 9.33
N LYS A 88 -11.32 16.03 10.14
CA LYS A 88 -11.80 16.19 11.53
C LYS A 88 -10.75 16.91 12.38
N VAL A 89 -9.49 16.51 12.31
CA VAL A 89 -8.39 17.13 13.06
C VAL A 89 -8.22 18.60 12.69
N VAL A 90 -8.17 18.92 11.40
CA VAL A 90 -8.07 20.31 10.93
C VAL A 90 -9.26 21.15 11.39
N SER A 91 -10.47 20.59 11.36
CA SER A 91 -11.66 21.28 11.87
C SER A 91 -11.57 21.55 13.37
N TYR A 92 -11.03 20.60 14.14
CA TYR A 92 -10.86 20.75 15.58
C TYR A 92 -9.81 21.81 15.92
N LEU A 93 -8.66 21.77 15.25
CA LEU A 93 -7.60 22.79 15.42
C LEU A 93 -8.10 24.19 15.06
N ARG A 94 -8.86 24.33 13.96
CA ARG A 94 -9.42 25.62 13.55
C ARG A 94 -10.46 26.16 14.55
N TYR A 95 -11.20 25.28 15.20
CA TYR A 95 -12.15 25.68 16.25
C TYR A 95 -11.43 26.09 17.54
N SER A 96 -10.40 25.33 17.94
CA SER A 96 -9.59 25.62 19.13
C SER A 96 -8.74 26.89 19.00
N SER A 97 -8.37 27.31 17.78
CA SER A 97 -7.59 28.53 17.52
C SER A 97 -8.42 29.81 17.59
N LYS A 98 -9.75 29.72 17.72
CA LYS A 98 -10.68 30.86 17.67
C LYS A 98 -11.17 31.32 19.06
N TYR A 99 -10.72 30.64 20.11
CA TYR A 99 -10.91 30.97 21.52
C TYR A 99 -9.54 31.12 22.17
#